data_AF-A0A061J2W4-F1
#
_entry.id   AF-A0A061J2W4-F1
#
_cell.length_a   1.000
_cell.length_b   1.000
_cell.length_c   1.000
_cell.angle_alpha   90.00
_cell.angle_beta   90.00
_cell.angle_gamma   90.00
#
_symmetry.space_group_name_H-M   'P 1'
#
loop_
_entity.id
_entity.type
_entity.pdbx_description
1 polymer ?
#
loop_
_entity_poly.entity_id
_entity_poly.type
_entity_poly.pdbx_seq_one_letter_code
_entity_poly.pdbx_strand_id
1 'polypeptide(L)'
;MRRFAVVGALLGVSCSPPRRTPPTSSSLPLSSSLSLALGSPSSHLVVPQRFKASYIRVANRRRVEMFLAKRFHLPTRLKTAAPDIAAEWDHEKNPMHLYPEIVGIGHVAPVWWRCGACQNSFSMSVEKRVVRGGGCPACAAVKAAEGELKWVNALEGERNPDLRPKRPVMFNLRTKY
;
A
#
# COMPACT_ATOMS: atom_id res chain seq x y z
N MET A 1 24.53 29.32 44.83
CA MET A 1 25.87 29.67 44.32
C MET A 1 26.11 28.93 43.02
N ARG A 2 26.63 29.67 42.01
CA ARG A 2 27.27 29.21 40.77
C ARG A 2 26.41 28.49 39.71
N ARG A 3 25.99 29.34 38.76
CA ARG A 3 25.77 29.05 37.33
C ARG A 3 26.93 28.24 36.76
N PHE A 4 26.63 27.23 35.94
CA PHE A 4 27.50 26.81 34.84
C PHE A 4 26.65 26.61 33.59
N ALA A 5 26.81 27.53 32.66
CA ALA A 5 26.35 27.44 31.29
C ALA A 5 27.30 26.50 30.54
N VAL A 6 26.77 25.48 29.87
CA VAL A 6 27.50 24.71 28.87
C VAL A 6 26.93 25.09 27.51
N VAL A 7 27.67 25.94 26.83
CA VAL A 7 27.49 26.29 25.42
C VAL A 7 28.07 25.14 24.60
N GLY A 8 27.20 24.29 24.04
CA GLY A 8 27.58 23.20 23.13
C GLY A 8 27.21 23.58 21.70
N ALA A 9 28.23 23.90 20.90
CA ALA A 9 28.13 24.43 19.55
C ALA A 9 27.44 23.46 18.56
N LEU A 10 26.44 23.98 17.84
CA LEU A 10 25.83 23.37 16.66
C LEU A 10 26.79 23.50 15.48
N LEU A 11 27.54 22.45 15.16
CA LEU A 11 28.23 22.35 13.86
C LEU A 11 27.22 21.91 12.80
N GLY A 12 26.61 22.90 12.15
CA GLY A 12 25.81 22.70 10.95
C GLY A 12 26.68 22.26 9.78
N VAL A 13 26.53 21.01 9.36
CA VAL A 13 27.09 20.51 8.10
C VAL A 13 26.23 21.04 6.97
N SER A 14 26.63 22.17 6.38
CA SER A 14 26.00 22.73 5.17
C SER A 14 26.42 21.89 3.96
N CYS A 15 25.48 21.15 3.40
CA CYS A 15 25.64 20.37 2.18
C CYS A 15 25.44 21.30 0.97
N SER A 16 26.53 21.70 0.30
CA SER A 16 26.48 22.47 -0.95
C SER A 16 26.40 21.53 -2.15
N PRO A 17 25.40 21.65 -3.05
CA PRO A 17 25.38 20.89 -4.29
C PRO A 17 26.36 21.49 -5.33
N PRO A 18 27.01 20.66 -6.18
CA PRO A 18 27.88 21.14 -7.23
C PRO A 18 27.08 21.86 -8.32
N ARG A 19 27.50 23.10 -8.60
CA ARG A 19 26.95 23.99 -9.62
C ARG A 19 27.31 23.43 -11.01
N ARG A 20 26.32 22.97 -11.79
CA ARG A 20 26.52 22.63 -13.21
C ARG A 20 26.73 23.92 -13.99
N THR A 21 27.91 24.08 -14.58
CA THR A 21 28.15 25.10 -15.60
C THR A 21 27.55 24.63 -16.93
N PRO A 22 26.86 25.51 -17.69
CA PRO A 22 26.45 25.20 -19.05
C PRO A 22 27.66 25.31 -19.99
N PRO A 23 27.79 24.46 -21.02
CA PRO A 23 28.81 24.63 -22.03
C PRO A 23 28.51 25.87 -22.89
N THR A 24 29.52 26.71 -23.01
CA THR A 24 29.62 27.88 -23.88
C THR A 24 29.38 27.52 -25.34
N SER A 25 28.53 28.30 -25.99
CA SER A 25 28.33 28.35 -27.44
C SER A 25 29.61 28.83 -28.14
N SER A 26 30.26 27.94 -28.90
CA SER A 26 31.31 28.32 -29.84
C SER A 26 30.87 28.02 -31.28
N SER A 27 30.66 29.13 -31.99
CA SER A 27 30.84 29.37 -33.44
C SER A 27 31.33 28.20 -34.30
N LEU A 28 30.53 27.86 -35.30
CA LEU A 28 30.91 27.08 -36.48
C LEU A 28 31.80 27.92 -37.41
N PRO A 29 32.91 27.39 -37.93
CA PRO A 29 33.45 27.83 -39.22
C PRO A 29 32.92 26.93 -40.35
N LEU A 30 32.33 27.57 -41.35
CA LEU A 30 32.15 27.01 -42.70
C LEU A 30 33.53 26.71 -43.30
N SER A 31 33.79 25.47 -43.69
CA SER A 31 34.69 25.18 -44.82
C SER A 31 34.41 23.79 -45.40
N SER A 32 33.88 23.85 -46.61
CA SER A 32 34.04 22.92 -47.72
C SER A 32 35.31 22.06 -47.72
N SER A 33 35.12 20.73 -47.79
CA SER A 33 35.81 19.83 -48.74
C SER A 33 35.30 18.39 -48.53
N LEU A 34 34.47 17.91 -49.45
CA LEU A 34 34.06 16.50 -49.54
C LEU A 34 35.24 15.68 -50.09
N SER A 35 36.02 15.08 -49.19
CA SER A 35 36.95 14.01 -49.55
C SER A 35 36.23 12.67 -49.43
N LEU A 36 36.00 12.01 -50.58
CA LEU A 36 35.54 10.62 -50.66
C LEU A 36 36.62 9.70 -50.07
N ALA A 37 36.56 9.47 -48.78
CA ALA A 37 37.27 8.36 -48.14
C ALA A 37 36.44 7.08 -48.36
N LEU A 38 36.94 6.21 -49.24
CA LEU A 38 36.53 4.80 -49.30
C LEU A 38 36.96 4.12 -47.99
N GLY A 39 36.18 4.35 -46.93
CA GLY A 39 36.26 3.63 -45.68
C GLY A 39 35.54 2.30 -45.81
N SER A 40 36.28 1.20 -45.69
CA SER A 40 35.74 -0.14 -45.51
C SER A 40 34.57 -0.11 -44.50
N PRO A 41 33.40 -0.71 -44.80
CA PRO A 41 32.37 -0.87 -43.79
C PRO A 41 32.87 -1.94 -42.82
N SER A 42 33.65 -1.52 -41.80
CA SER A 42 33.78 -2.31 -40.58
C SER A 42 32.36 -2.47 -40.05
N SER A 43 31.79 -3.65 -40.28
CA SER A 43 30.56 -4.13 -39.68
C SER A 43 30.79 -4.21 -38.17
N HIS A 44 30.74 -3.06 -37.52
CA HIS A 44 30.76 -2.95 -36.08
C HIS A 44 29.44 -3.54 -35.61
N LEU A 45 29.46 -4.82 -35.25
CA LEU A 45 28.31 -5.49 -34.64
C LEU A 45 27.95 -4.67 -33.40
N VAL A 46 26.85 -3.93 -33.47
CA VAL A 46 26.31 -3.20 -32.35
C VAL A 46 25.75 -4.25 -31.39
N VAL A 47 26.58 -4.72 -30.47
CA VAL A 47 26.11 -5.54 -29.37
C VAL A 47 25.29 -4.62 -28.46
N PRO A 48 23.99 -4.90 -28.24
CA PRO A 48 23.18 -4.04 -27.39
C PRO A 48 23.76 -4.03 -25.97
N GLN A 49 24.02 -2.85 -25.46
CA GLN A 49 24.50 -2.68 -24.09
C GLN A 49 23.40 -3.12 -23.12
N ARG A 50 23.58 -4.31 -22.51
CA ARG A 50 22.66 -4.81 -21.49
C ARG A 50 22.93 -4.08 -20.17
N PHE A 51 22.06 -3.16 -19.81
CA PHE A 51 22.10 -2.53 -18.49
C PHE A 51 21.66 -3.55 -17.43
N LYS A 52 22.38 -3.60 -16.29
CA LYS A 52 21.95 -4.37 -15.13
C LYS A 52 20.65 -3.79 -14.60
N ALA A 53 19.76 -4.65 -14.11
CA ALA A 53 18.54 -4.20 -13.45
C ALA A 53 18.88 -3.33 -12.24
N SER A 54 18.14 -2.23 -12.07
CA SER A 54 18.29 -1.35 -10.91
C SER A 54 17.44 -1.86 -9.75
N TYR A 55 17.85 -1.54 -8.52
CA TYR A 55 17.19 -2.02 -7.31
C TYR A 55 16.84 -0.86 -6.39
N ILE A 56 15.72 -0.99 -5.70
CA ILE A 56 15.31 -0.09 -4.61
C ILE A 56 15.14 -0.87 -3.32
N ARG A 57 15.28 -0.20 -2.19
CA ARG A 57 15.03 -0.79 -0.86
C ARG A 57 13.65 -0.37 -0.37
N VAL A 58 12.75 -1.33 -0.23
CA VAL A 58 11.44 -1.11 0.39
C VAL A 58 11.62 -1.06 1.91
N ALA A 59 11.13 0.01 2.54
CA ALA A 59 11.32 0.33 3.96
C ALA A 59 12.78 0.21 4.41
N ASN A 60 13.74 0.61 3.56
CA ASN A 60 15.19 0.53 3.78
C ASN A 60 15.76 -0.87 4.11
N ARG A 61 14.95 -1.94 4.15
CA ARG A 61 15.38 -3.29 4.52
C ARG A 61 15.38 -4.28 3.35
N ARG A 62 14.33 -4.29 2.53
CA ARG A 62 14.17 -5.31 1.46
C ARG A 62 14.61 -4.75 0.11
N ARG A 63 15.74 -5.26 -0.43
CA ARG A 63 16.17 -4.96 -1.80
C ARG A 63 15.25 -5.67 -2.79
N VAL A 64 14.67 -4.93 -3.72
CA VAL A 64 13.85 -5.47 -4.81
C VAL A 64 14.20 -4.79 -6.12
N GLU A 65 14.09 -5.53 -7.21
CA GLU A 65 14.24 -4.99 -8.56
C GLU A 65 13.22 -3.85 -8.79
N MET A 66 13.66 -2.78 -9.43
CA MET A 66 12.93 -1.52 -9.48
C MET A 66 11.58 -1.64 -10.20
N PHE A 67 11.50 -2.41 -11.28
CA PHE A 67 10.26 -2.63 -12.01
C PHE A 67 9.22 -3.38 -11.16
N LEU A 68 9.62 -4.48 -10.51
CA LEU A 68 8.77 -5.22 -9.56
C LEU A 68 8.34 -4.35 -8.38
N ALA A 69 9.26 -3.53 -7.87
CA ALA A 69 8.98 -2.71 -6.70
C ALA A 69 7.90 -1.66 -7.00
N LYS A 70 8.04 -0.91 -8.10
CA LYS A 70 7.08 0.12 -8.51
C LYS A 70 5.71 -0.47 -8.87
N ARG A 71 5.69 -1.61 -9.56
CA ARG A 71 4.44 -2.20 -10.07
C ARG A 71 3.67 -2.98 -9.02
N PHE A 72 4.36 -3.75 -8.18
CA PHE A 72 3.72 -4.68 -7.25
C PHE A 72 3.98 -4.31 -5.80
N HIS A 73 5.22 -4.06 -5.37
CA HIS A 73 5.51 -3.96 -3.95
C HIS A 73 5.06 -2.68 -3.28
N LEU A 74 5.18 -1.51 -3.89
CA LEU A 74 4.75 -0.25 -3.28
C LEU A 74 3.23 -0.16 -3.06
N PRO A 75 2.37 -0.42 -4.06
CA PRO A 75 0.92 -0.29 -3.88
C PRO A 75 0.32 -1.40 -3.01
N THR A 76 0.93 -2.59 -2.96
CA THR A 76 0.38 -3.73 -2.22
C THR A 76 0.87 -3.83 -0.77
N ARG A 77 1.56 -2.80 -0.23
CA ARG A 77 1.92 -2.77 1.19
C ARG A 77 0.70 -2.52 2.05
N LEU A 78 0.63 -3.18 3.20
CA LEU A 78 -0.49 -3.07 4.13
C LEU A 78 -0.72 -1.61 4.54
N LYS A 79 0.34 -0.88 4.92
CA LYS A 79 0.24 0.55 5.29
C LYS A 79 -0.29 1.44 4.15
N THR A 80 0.08 1.15 2.91
CA THR A 80 -0.31 1.96 1.74
C THR A 80 -1.73 1.63 1.28
N ALA A 81 -2.09 0.34 1.27
CA ALA A 81 -3.35 -0.12 0.69
C ALA A 81 -4.52 -0.13 1.68
N ALA A 82 -4.25 -0.32 2.97
CA ALA A 82 -5.27 -0.41 4.00
C ALA A 82 -4.76 0.21 5.31
N PRO A 83 -4.72 1.56 5.41
CA PRO A 83 -4.20 2.26 6.58
C PRO A 83 -5.02 1.95 7.84
N ASP A 84 -6.34 1.81 7.72
CA ASP A 84 -7.24 1.53 8.85
C ASP A 84 -6.93 0.17 9.49
N ILE A 85 -6.71 -0.85 8.65
CA ILE A 85 -6.34 -2.20 9.10
C ILE A 85 -4.91 -2.21 9.67
N ALA A 86 -4.01 -1.41 9.09
CA ALA A 86 -2.64 -1.29 9.58
C ALA A 86 -2.57 -0.69 11.00
N ALA A 87 -3.54 0.14 11.40
CA ALA A 87 -3.63 0.70 12.75
C ALA A 87 -3.97 -0.35 13.82
N GLU A 88 -4.63 -1.46 13.43
CA GLU A 88 -4.99 -2.57 14.31
C GLU A 88 -3.86 -3.61 14.48
N TRP A 89 -2.64 -3.27 14.06
CA TRP A 89 -1.49 -4.16 14.17
C TRP A 89 -1.00 -4.28 15.62
N ASP A 90 -0.80 -5.52 16.11
CA ASP A 90 -0.29 -5.74 17.46
C ASP A 90 1.25 -5.75 17.47
N HIS A 91 1.87 -4.67 17.92
CA HIS A 91 3.33 -4.55 17.97
C HIS A 91 3.98 -5.35 19.10
N GLU A 92 3.23 -5.74 20.12
CA GLU A 92 3.76 -6.48 21.29
C GLU A 92 3.89 -7.97 20.98
N LYS A 93 2.88 -8.54 20.28
CA LYS A 93 2.83 -9.98 19.97
C LYS A 93 3.53 -10.34 18.66
N ASN A 94 3.58 -9.42 17.71
CA ASN A 94 4.27 -9.67 16.46
C ASN A 94 5.78 -9.45 16.62
N PRO A 95 6.61 -10.23 15.91
CA PRO A 95 8.04 -10.07 15.98
C PRO A 95 8.47 -8.71 15.38
N MET A 96 9.49 -8.08 15.96
CA MET A 96 9.96 -6.73 15.58
C MET A 96 10.39 -6.58 14.11
N HIS A 97 10.68 -7.69 13.43
CA HIS A 97 11.04 -7.67 12.01
C HIS A 97 9.82 -7.62 11.09
N LEU A 98 8.61 -7.94 11.57
CA LEU A 98 7.35 -7.78 10.83
C LEU A 98 6.62 -6.50 11.24
N TYR A 99 6.32 -5.66 10.24
CA TYR A 99 5.55 -4.43 10.43
C TYR A 99 4.78 -4.05 9.15
N PRO A 100 3.72 -3.24 9.26
CA PRO A 100 2.79 -2.97 8.15
C PRO A 100 3.41 -2.36 6.87
N GLU A 101 4.60 -1.77 6.94
CA GLU A 101 5.26 -1.18 5.77
C GLU A 101 5.95 -2.21 4.87
N ILE A 102 6.39 -3.33 5.45
CA ILE A 102 7.04 -4.41 4.69
C ILE A 102 6.09 -5.54 4.36
N VAL A 103 5.03 -5.71 5.13
CA VAL A 103 4.05 -6.78 4.94
C VAL A 103 3.12 -6.37 3.79
N GLY A 104 2.92 -7.30 2.86
CA GLY A 104 2.00 -7.12 1.75
C GLY A 104 0.60 -7.60 2.10
N ILE A 105 -0.41 -7.14 1.35
CA ILE A 105 -1.81 -7.54 1.50
C ILE A 105 -1.99 -9.06 1.37
N GLY A 106 -1.25 -9.71 0.47
CA GLY A 106 -1.30 -11.16 0.23
C GLY A 106 -0.49 -12.01 1.21
N HIS A 107 -0.14 -11.48 2.40
CA HIS A 107 0.63 -12.25 3.37
C HIS A 107 -0.26 -13.32 4.03
N VAL A 108 0.06 -14.59 3.73
CA VAL A 108 -0.74 -15.76 4.12
C VAL A 108 -0.46 -16.22 5.55
N ALA A 109 0.75 -15.98 6.06
CA ALA A 109 1.09 -16.40 7.42
C ALA A 109 0.27 -15.61 8.47
N PRO A 110 -0.16 -16.27 9.55
CA PRO A 110 -0.97 -15.64 10.59
C PRO A 110 -0.14 -14.62 11.35
N VAL A 111 -0.72 -13.44 11.56
CA VAL A 111 -0.14 -12.35 12.34
C VAL A 111 -1.13 -11.94 13.42
N TRP A 112 -0.62 -11.30 14.47
CA TRP A 112 -1.43 -10.84 15.58
C TRP A 112 -2.01 -9.46 15.29
N TRP A 113 -3.27 -9.31 15.67
CA TRP A 113 -4.00 -8.07 15.52
C TRP A 113 -4.66 -7.71 16.84
N ARG A 114 -4.78 -6.41 17.10
CA ARG A 114 -5.49 -5.85 18.25
C ARG A 114 -6.72 -5.12 17.76
N CYS A 115 -7.90 -5.61 18.13
CA CYS A 115 -9.14 -4.96 17.71
C CYS A 115 -9.30 -3.58 18.36
N GLY A 116 -9.58 -2.55 17.57
CA GLY A 116 -9.88 -1.21 18.12
C GLY A 116 -11.16 -1.15 18.96
N ALA A 117 -12.15 -2.01 18.68
CA ALA A 117 -13.45 -1.98 19.34
C ALA A 117 -13.46 -2.74 20.69
N CYS A 118 -12.96 -3.97 20.71
CA CYS A 118 -13.00 -4.83 21.90
C CYS A 118 -11.63 -5.00 22.59
N GLN A 119 -10.57 -4.38 22.05
CA GLN A 119 -9.18 -4.45 22.55
C GLN A 119 -8.61 -5.88 22.66
N ASN A 120 -9.35 -6.88 22.19
CA ASN A 120 -8.90 -8.27 22.22
C ASN A 120 -7.90 -8.52 21.09
N SER A 121 -6.87 -9.28 21.42
CA SER A 121 -5.85 -9.72 20.48
C SER A 121 -6.27 -11.03 19.81
N PHE A 122 -6.15 -11.12 18.49
CA PHE A 122 -6.49 -12.34 17.74
C PHE A 122 -5.49 -12.59 16.61
N SER A 123 -5.32 -13.85 16.23
CA SER A 123 -4.44 -14.25 15.14
C SER A 123 -5.23 -14.41 13.83
N MET A 124 -4.76 -13.78 12.76
CA MET A 124 -5.36 -13.90 11.44
C MET A 124 -4.34 -13.59 10.34
N SER A 125 -4.45 -14.22 9.18
CA SER A 125 -3.63 -13.85 8.03
C SER A 125 -4.04 -12.49 7.46
N VAL A 126 -3.09 -11.77 6.87
CA VAL A 126 -3.34 -10.45 6.27
C VAL A 126 -4.23 -10.57 5.05
N GLU A 127 -4.02 -11.62 4.24
CA GLU A 127 -4.86 -11.89 3.07
C GLU A 127 -6.33 -12.08 3.48
N LYS A 128 -6.60 -12.89 4.50
CA LYS A 128 -7.97 -13.13 4.97
C LYS A 128 -8.61 -11.85 5.51
N ARG A 129 -7.83 -11.00 6.17
CA ARG A 129 -8.31 -9.75 6.74
C ARG A 129 -8.64 -8.70 5.68
N VAL A 130 -7.72 -8.47 4.75
CA VAL A 130 -7.85 -7.38 3.75
C VAL A 130 -8.59 -7.84 2.50
N VAL A 131 -8.23 -9.00 1.93
CA VAL A 131 -8.79 -9.47 0.65
C VAL A 131 -10.15 -10.13 0.84
N ARG A 132 -10.29 -10.96 1.89
CA ARG A 132 -11.55 -11.68 2.17
C ARG A 132 -12.49 -10.92 3.13
N GLY A 133 -12.05 -9.79 3.68
CA GLY A 133 -12.87 -8.97 4.59
C GLY A 133 -13.09 -9.59 5.97
N GLY A 134 -12.14 -10.35 6.50
CA GLY A 134 -12.24 -10.95 7.84
C GLY A 134 -12.17 -9.91 8.97
N GLY A 135 -13.09 -10.00 9.94
CA GLY A 135 -13.13 -9.13 11.13
C GLY A 135 -12.68 -9.81 12.43
N CYS A 136 -12.77 -9.09 13.55
CA CYS A 136 -12.45 -9.64 14.87
C CYS A 136 -13.44 -10.79 15.23
N PRO A 137 -12.96 -11.98 15.61
CA PRO A 137 -13.82 -13.12 15.94
C PRO A 137 -14.69 -12.86 17.18
N ALA A 138 -14.17 -12.12 18.17
CA ALA A 138 -14.93 -11.76 19.36
C ALA A 138 -16.11 -10.85 19.02
N CYS A 139 -15.89 -9.81 18.21
CA CYS A 139 -16.96 -8.91 17.76
C CYS A 139 -18.00 -9.63 16.89
N ALA A 140 -17.56 -10.59 16.07
CA ALA A 140 -18.48 -11.39 15.26
C ALA A 140 -19.39 -12.28 16.12
N ALA A 141 -18.84 -12.89 17.17
CA ALA A 141 -19.61 -13.71 18.11
C ALA A 141 -20.67 -12.90 18.87
N VAL A 142 -20.32 -11.69 19.34
CA VAL A 142 -21.27 -10.79 20.02
C VAL A 142 -22.42 -10.41 19.09
N LYS A 143 -22.12 -10.00 17.85
CA LYS A 143 -23.15 -9.67 16.85
C LYS A 143 -24.06 -10.85 16.52
N ALA A 144 -23.51 -12.07 16.48
CA ALA A 144 -24.31 -13.28 16.26
C ALA A 144 -25.27 -13.53 17.43
N ALA A 145 -24.80 -13.36 18.67
CA ALA A 145 -25.64 -13.50 19.86
C ALA A 145 -26.74 -12.41 19.92
N GLU A 146 -26.42 -11.17 19.60
CA GLU A 146 -27.42 -10.09 19.48
C GLU A 146 -28.46 -10.38 18.38
N GLY A 147 -28.02 -10.93 17.25
CA GLY A 147 -28.89 -11.37 16.17
C GLY A 147 -29.86 -12.46 16.65
N GLU A 148 -29.36 -13.46 17.37
CA GLU A 148 -30.18 -14.54 17.93
C GLU A 148 -31.23 -14.00 18.92
N LEU A 149 -30.84 -13.12 19.84
CA LEU A 149 -31.77 -12.47 20.76
C LEU A 149 -32.84 -11.66 20.01
N LYS A 150 -32.48 -11.03 18.89
CA LYS A 150 -33.45 -10.32 18.05
C LYS A 150 -34.48 -11.27 17.42
N TRP A 151 -34.08 -12.47 16.99
CA TRP A 151 -35.01 -13.47 16.45
C TRP A 151 -35.91 -14.07 17.52
N VAL A 152 -35.38 -14.33 18.71
CA VAL A 152 -36.15 -14.85 19.85
C VAL A 152 -37.19 -13.81 20.30
N ASN A 153 -36.82 -12.54 20.33
CA ASN A 153 -37.70 -11.44 20.75
C ASN A 153 -38.60 -10.89 19.62
N ALA A 154 -38.51 -11.43 18.40
CA ALA A 154 -39.36 -11.02 17.29
C ALA A 154 -40.82 -11.46 17.54
N LEU A 155 -41.76 -10.52 17.39
CA LEU A 155 -43.19 -10.82 17.46
C LEU A 155 -43.56 -11.90 16.43
N GLU A 156 -44.53 -12.75 16.74
CA GLU A 156 -44.89 -13.92 15.90
C GLU A 156 -45.20 -13.54 14.44
N GLY A 157 -45.78 -12.35 14.22
CA GLY A 157 -46.09 -11.81 12.90
C GLY A 157 -44.86 -11.48 12.03
N GLU A 158 -43.69 -11.23 12.62
CA GLU A 158 -42.45 -10.97 11.88
C GLU A 158 -41.74 -12.28 11.46
N ARG A 159 -41.93 -13.33 12.27
CA ARG A 159 -41.40 -14.68 12.07
C ARG A 159 -42.20 -15.47 11.02
N ASN A 160 -43.54 -15.34 11.00
CA ASN A 160 -44.37 -16.05 10.02
C ASN A 160 -44.46 -15.25 8.69
N PRO A 161 -43.85 -15.73 7.58
CA PRO A 161 -43.93 -15.04 6.29
C PRO A 161 -45.35 -14.92 5.74
N ASP A 162 -46.28 -15.79 6.17
CA ASP A 162 -47.69 -15.75 5.74
C ASP A 162 -48.48 -14.61 6.38
N LEU A 163 -48.02 -14.13 7.55
CA LEU A 163 -48.61 -12.99 8.26
C LEU A 163 -48.03 -11.66 7.81
N ARG A 164 -46.99 -11.67 6.96
CA ARG A 164 -46.44 -10.43 6.40
C ARG A 164 -47.48 -9.81 5.47
N PRO A 165 -47.79 -8.51 5.61
CA PRO A 165 -48.72 -7.86 4.70
C PRO A 165 -48.14 -8.00 3.28
N LYS A 166 -48.84 -8.77 2.44
CA LYS A 166 -48.50 -8.90 1.02
C LYS A 166 -48.44 -7.50 0.46
N ARG A 167 -47.35 -7.14 -0.22
CA ARG A 167 -47.23 -5.83 -0.89
C ARG A 167 -48.54 -5.58 -1.62
N PRO A 168 -49.24 -4.47 -1.36
CA PRO A 168 -50.44 -4.17 -2.13
C PRO A 168 -50.00 -4.18 -3.59
N VAL A 169 -50.70 -4.98 -4.40
CA VAL A 169 -50.56 -4.86 -5.84
C VAL A 169 -50.96 -3.42 -6.12
N MET A 170 -49.99 -2.57 -6.46
CA MET A 170 -50.27 -1.23 -6.95
C MET A 170 -51.18 -1.45 -8.15
N PHE A 171 -52.48 -1.23 -7.97
CA PHE A 171 -53.43 -1.24 -9.06
C PHE A 171 -52.93 -0.14 -9.98
N ASN A 172 -52.29 -0.53 -11.09
CA ASN A 172 -51.95 0.39 -12.16
C ASN A 172 -53.28 0.91 -12.71
N LEU A 173 -53.78 2.00 -12.13
CA LEU A 173 -54.88 2.77 -12.67
C LEU A 173 -54.40 3.32 -14.00
N ARG A 174 -54.59 2.53 -15.05
CA ARG A 174 -54.43 2.95 -16.42
C ARG A 174 -55.55 3.94 -16.66
N THR A 175 -55.25 5.22 -16.46
CA THR A 175 -56.13 6.34 -16.74
C THR A 175 -56.50 6.28 -18.22
N LYS A 176 -57.69 5.74 -18.50
CA LYS A 176 -58.35 5.90 -19.79
C LYS A 176 -58.98 7.29 -19.79
N TYR A 177 -58.30 8.22 -20.45
CA TYR A 177 -58.95 9.38 -21.06
C TYR A 177 -59.00 9.10 -22.56
#